data_AF-A0A8S2B223-F1
#
_entry.id   AF-A0A8S2B223-F1
#
_cell.length_a   1.000
_cell.length_b   1.000
_cell.length_c   1.000
_cell.angle_alpha   90.00
_cell.angle_beta   90.00
_cell.angle_gamma   90.00
#
_symmetry.space_group_name_H-M   'P 1'
#
loop_
_entity.id
_entity.type
_entity.pdbx_description
1 polymer ?
#
loop_
_entity_poly.entity_id
_entity_poly.type
_entity_poly.pdbx_seq_one_letter_code
_entity_poly.pdbx_strand_id
1 'polypeptide(L)'
;MILEKATDSRKGSEKGPAEWGKLNPQWKVCSTGKFQSPIDLTDERVSLIHDQALSKHYKPALAVIQSRGHDVMVSWKEDAGKITIHQTDYKLVQCHWHSPSEHTINGTSYDLELHMVHTSDSGKTAVVGVLYKLGEPDEFLTKVY
;
A
#
# COMPACT_ATOMS: atom_id res chain seq x y z
N MET A 1 6.63 6.14 1.19
CA MET A 1 6.28 6.02 -0.25
C MET A 1 7.52 5.88 -1.15
N ILE A 2 8.56 5.15 -0.71
CA ILE A 2 9.68 4.71 -1.58
C ILE A 2 9.61 3.20 -1.82
N LEU A 3 8.83 2.46 -1.03
CA LEU A 3 8.52 1.04 -1.25
C LEU A 3 8.00 0.77 -2.68
N GLU A 4 7.29 1.73 -3.26
CA GLU A 4 6.80 1.72 -4.65
C GLU A 4 7.86 1.92 -5.74
N LYS A 5 9.09 2.26 -5.37
CA LYS A 5 10.17 2.68 -6.29
C LYS A 5 11.47 1.91 -6.10
N ALA A 6 11.61 1.15 -5.02
CA ALA A 6 12.83 0.41 -4.73
C ALA A 6 12.84 -0.95 -5.43
N THR A 7 13.99 -1.35 -5.96
CA THR A 7 14.13 -2.56 -6.79
C THR A 7 14.55 -3.81 -6.02
N ASP A 8 15.01 -3.69 -4.76
CA ASP A 8 15.35 -4.82 -3.89
C ASP A 8 14.83 -4.59 -2.47
N SER A 9 13.82 -5.38 -2.07
CA SER A 9 13.18 -5.36 -0.75
C SER A 9 13.77 -6.37 0.25
N ARG A 10 14.78 -7.16 -0.15
CA ARG A 10 15.34 -8.20 0.72
C ARG A 10 16.13 -7.60 1.87
N LYS A 11 15.76 -7.97 3.10
CA LYS A 11 16.49 -7.59 4.31
C LYS A 11 17.91 -8.14 4.26
N GLY A 12 18.90 -7.33 4.62
CA GLY A 12 20.33 -7.70 4.65
C GLY A 12 21.05 -7.64 3.30
N SER A 13 20.36 -7.33 2.19
CA SER A 13 21.01 -7.07 0.90
C SER A 13 21.75 -5.73 0.93
N GLU A 14 22.87 -5.64 0.19
CA GLU A 14 23.62 -4.38 -0.03
C GLU A 14 22.76 -3.29 -0.70
N LYS A 15 21.67 -3.69 -1.37
CA LYS A 15 20.67 -2.78 -1.97
C LYS A 15 19.31 -2.86 -1.27
N GLY A 16 19.26 -3.51 -0.12
CA GLY A 16 18.04 -3.75 0.64
C GLY A 16 17.55 -2.51 1.40
N PRO A 17 16.41 -2.63 2.12
CA PRO A 17 15.73 -1.52 2.77
C PRO A 17 16.60 -0.66 3.70
N ALA A 18 17.54 -1.29 4.43
CA ALA A 18 18.43 -0.58 5.35
C ALA A 18 19.39 0.41 4.64
N GLU A 19 19.66 0.18 3.35
CA GLU A 19 20.64 0.93 2.57
C GLU A 19 20.00 1.94 1.62
N TRP A 20 18.68 1.90 1.38
CA TRP A 20 18.00 2.73 0.39
C TRP A 20 18.28 4.22 0.51
N GLY A 21 18.35 4.76 1.73
CA GLY A 21 18.65 6.18 1.96
C GLY A 21 20.04 6.61 1.52
N LYS A 22 20.97 5.67 1.31
CA LYS A 22 22.33 5.89 0.81
C LYS A 22 22.44 5.67 -0.70
N LEU A 23 21.56 4.87 -1.30
CA LEU A 23 21.62 4.49 -2.72
C LEU A 23 21.25 5.65 -3.66
N ASN A 24 20.39 6.56 -3.22
CA ASN A 24 19.95 7.70 -4.02
C ASN A 24 19.71 8.92 -3.12
N PRO A 25 20.28 10.10 -3.41
CA PRO A 25 20.04 11.32 -2.64
C PRO A 25 18.55 11.67 -2.47
N GLN A 26 17.71 11.36 -3.46
CA GLN A 26 16.26 11.57 -3.40
C GLN A 26 15.55 10.62 -2.42
N TRP A 27 16.23 9.55 -1.97
CA TRP A 27 15.68 8.54 -1.06
C TRP A 27 16.15 8.72 0.38
N LYS A 28 16.88 9.80 0.69
CA LYS A 28 17.41 10.06 2.04
C LYS A 28 16.37 9.95 3.16
N VAL A 29 15.11 10.25 2.87
CA VAL A 29 14.00 10.10 3.82
C VAL A 29 13.80 8.65 4.32
N CYS A 30 14.23 7.63 3.56
CA CYS A 30 14.21 6.24 4.00
C CYS A 30 15.07 6.01 5.25
N SER A 31 16.15 6.77 5.46
CA SER A 31 17.02 6.62 6.61
C SER A 31 16.82 7.70 7.68
N THR A 32 16.38 8.90 7.31
CA THR A 32 16.25 10.03 8.24
C THR A 32 14.81 10.41 8.59
N GLY A 33 13.82 9.83 7.90
CA GLY A 33 12.41 10.11 8.12
C GLY A 33 11.93 9.60 9.48
N LYS A 34 11.04 10.35 10.13
CA LYS A 34 10.43 9.97 11.44
C LYS A 34 9.02 9.40 11.32
N PHE A 35 8.43 9.50 10.14
CA PHE A 35 7.09 9.04 9.81
C PHE A 35 7.19 8.14 8.58
N GLN A 36 7.79 6.97 8.76
CA GLN A 36 7.93 5.95 7.71
C GLN A 36 6.92 4.83 7.93
N SER A 37 6.60 4.15 6.84
CA SER A 37 5.80 2.92 6.81
C SER A 37 6.64 1.81 6.14
N PRO A 38 6.34 0.52 6.41
CA PRO A 38 5.27 0.02 7.30
C PRO A 38 5.57 0.24 8.79
N ILE A 39 4.55 -0.01 9.62
CA ILE A 39 4.66 -0.02 11.09
C ILE A 39 3.95 -1.24 11.69
N ASP A 40 4.31 -1.57 12.92
CA ASP A 40 3.54 -2.48 13.76
C ASP A 40 2.39 -1.74 14.45
N LEU A 41 1.16 -2.18 14.17
CA LEU A 41 -0.07 -1.68 14.77
C LEU A 41 -0.33 -2.45 16.06
N THR A 42 -0.13 -1.79 17.21
CA THR A 42 -0.26 -2.42 18.53
C THR A 42 -1.42 -1.85 19.31
N ASP A 43 -2.11 -2.70 20.06
CA ASP A 43 -3.29 -2.31 20.85
C ASP A 43 -2.98 -1.20 21.87
N GLU A 44 -1.74 -1.10 22.36
CA GLU A 44 -1.33 -0.07 23.33
C GLU A 44 -1.15 1.32 22.72
N ARG A 45 -1.01 1.43 21.39
CA ARG A 45 -0.68 2.68 20.70
C ARG A 45 -1.76 3.14 19.73
N VAL A 46 -2.86 2.40 19.64
CA VAL A 46 -4.03 2.77 18.83
C VAL A 46 -5.07 3.47 19.71
N SER A 47 -5.77 4.41 19.12
CA SER A 47 -6.93 5.05 19.75
C SER A 47 -8.10 4.97 18.79
N LEU A 48 -9.28 4.68 19.32
CA LEU A 48 -10.47 4.57 18.50
C LEU A 48 -11.01 5.97 18.22
N ILE A 49 -11.08 6.33 16.94
CA ILE A 49 -11.58 7.63 16.48
C ILE A 49 -12.93 7.37 15.80
N HIS A 50 -14.00 7.91 16.38
CA HIS A 50 -15.36 7.71 15.87
C HIS A 50 -15.73 8.69 14.74
N ASP A 51 -14.99 9.80 14.60
CA ASP A 51 -15.40 10.96 13.80
C ASP A 51 -14.70 11.08 12.44
N GLN A 52 -13.92 10.08 12.03
CA GLN A 52 -13.32 10.07 10.70
C GLN A 52 -14.24 9.39 9.69
N ALA A 53 -15.01 10.21 8.98
CA ALA A 53 -15.78 9.76 7.82
C ALA A 53 -14.82 9.37 6.68
N LEU A 54 -14.50 8.07 6.61
CA LEU A 54 -13.99 7.44 5.40
C LEU A 54 -15.18 6.89 4.61
N SER A 55 -15.41 7.42 3.42
CA SER A 55 -16.39 6.85 2.49
C SER A 55 -15.68 6.22 1.29
N LYS A 56 -16.25 5.13 0.79
CA LYS A 56 -15.72 4.33 -0.31
C LYS A 56 -16.74 4.34 -1.44
N HIS A 57 -16.33 4.78 -2.62
CA HIS A 57 -17.16 4.90 -3.81
C HIS A 57 -16.41 4.30 -5.00
N TYR A 58 -16.21 2.98 -4.98
CA TYR A 58 -15.59 2.24 -6.08
C TYR A 58 -16.61 1.82 -7.12
N LYS A 59 -16.17 1.68 -8.37
CA LYS A 59 -16.98 1.16 -9.47
C LYS A 59 -16.14 0.31 -10.42
N PRO A 60 -16.76 -0.66 -11.13
CA PRO A 60 -16.07 -1.41 -12.16
C PRO A 60 -15.48 -0.47 -13.22
N ALA A 61 -14.25 -0.75 -13.64
CA ALA A 61 -13.50 0.03 -14.61
C ALA A 61 -12.45 -0.85 -15.29
N LEU A 62 -12.08 -0.52 -16.52
CA LEU A 62 -11.02 -1.25 -17.21
C LEU A 62 -9.66 -1.03 -16.52
N ALA A 63 -8.91 -2.12 -16.39
CA ALA A 63 -7.60 -2.15 -15.76
C ALA A 63 -6.65 -3.09 -16.50
N VAL A 64 -5.36 -2.91 -16.26
CA VAL A 64 -4.30 -3.76 -16.79
C VAL A 64 -3.51 -4.36 -15.64
N ILE A 65 -3.25 -5.66 -15.71
CA ILE A 65 -2.39 -6.38 -14.77
C ILE A 65 -0.95 -6.34 -15.30
N GLN A 66 0.00 -6.00 -14.44
CA GLN A 66 1.41 -5.86 -14.79
C GLN A 66 2.30 -6.50 -13.72
N SER A 67 3.26 -7.31 -14.14
CA SER A 67 4.36 -7.72 -13.27
C SER A 67 5.49 -6.69 -13.38
N ARG A 68 5.89 -6.08 -12.25
CA ARG A 68 6.94 -5.06 -12.20
C ARG A 68 8.31 -5.62 -11.79
N GLY A 69 8.43 -6.94 -11.63
CA GLY A 69 9.63 -7.61 -11.15
C GLY A 69 9.84 -7.56 -9.63
N HIS A 70 9.19 -6.63 -8.92
CA HIS A 70 9.18 -6.55 -7.45
C HIS A 70 7.78 -6.75 -6.85
N ASP A 71 6.72 -6.61 -7.65
CA ASP A 71 5.35 -6.97 -7.29
C ASP A 71 4.50 -7.25 -8.54
N VAL A 72 3.24 -7.61 -8.29
CA VAL A 72 2.15 -7.61 -9.27
C VAL A 72 1.28 -6.39 -9.00
N MET A 73 0.95 -5.62 -10.03
CA MET A 73 0.11 -4.44 -9.95
C MET A 73 -1.11 -4.56 -10.86
N VAL A 74 -2.26 -4.11 -10.39
CA VAL A 74 -3.41 -3.73 -11.23
C VAL A 74 -3.41 -2.20 -11.38
N SER A 75 -3.37 -1.71 -12.62
CA SER A 75 -3.46 -0.29 -12.95
C SER A 75 -4.75 0.00 -13.70
N TRP A 76 -5.65 0.77 -13.08
CA TRP A 76 -6.88 1.22 -13.71
C TRP A 76 -6.59 2.26 -14.79
N LYS A 77 -7.25 2.11 -15.95
CA LYS A 77 -7.13 3.01 -17.10
C LYS A 77 -8.29 3.97 -17.22
N GLU A 78 -9.38 3.66 -16.51
CA GLU A 78 -10.59 4.45 -16.41
C GLU A 78 -10.85 4.82 -14.94
N ASP A 79 -11.91 5.59 -14.72
CA ASP A 79 -12.33 5.96 -13.37
C ASP A 79 -12.87 4.74 -12.61
N ALA A 80 -12.05 4.18 -11.72
CA ALA A 80 -12.41 3.09 -10.81
C ALA A 80 -13.13 3.56 -9.53
N GLY A 81 -13.43 4.85 -9.46
CA GLY A 81 -13.98 5.48 -8.27
C GLY A 81 -12.91 5.95 -7.29
N LYS A 82 -13.30 6.13 -6.04
CA LYS A 82 -12.51 6.90 -5.06
C LYS A 82 -12.80 6.50 -3.62
N ILE A 83 -11.93 6.96 -2.74
CA ILE A 83 -12.25 7.18 -1.33
C ILE A 83 -12.37 8.68 -1.06
N THR A 84 -13.18 9.04 -0.08
CA THR A 84 -13.23 10.40 0.46
C THR A 84 -12.87 10.35 1.93
N ILE A 85 -11.82 11.08 2.29
CA ILE A 85 -11.37 11.25 3.67
C ILE A 85 -11.70 12.69 4.06
N HIS A 86 -12.61 12.86 5.02
CA HIS A 86 -13.23 14.15 5.32
C HIS A 86 -13.93 14.76 4.08
N GLN A 87 -13.35 15.80 3.48
CA GLN A 87 -13.86 16.49 2.29
C GLN A 87 -12.91 16.39 1.10
N THR A 88 -11.86 15.57 1.21
CA THR A 88 -10.88 15.38 0.14
C THR A 88 -11.10 14.04 -0.54
N ASP A 89 -11.33 14.11 -1.84
CA ASP A 89 -11.42 12.94 -2.71
C ASP A 89 -10.04 12.45 -3.11
N TYR A 90 -9.87 11.13 -3.09
CA TYR A 90 -8.69 10.42 -3.56
C TYR A 90 -9.13 9.33 -4.54
N LYS A 91 -8.85 9.53 -5.83
CA LYS A 91 -9.20 8.58 -6.90
C LYS A 91 -8.31 7.35 -6.83
N LEU A 92 -8.88 6.16 -6.99
CA LEU A 92 -8.14 4.91 -7.06
C LEU A 92 -7.35 4.85 -8.37
N VAL A 93 -6.03 4.63 -8.29
CA VAL A 93 -5.14 4.64 -9.46
C VAL A 93 -4.50 3.29 -9.74
N GLN A 94 -4.05 2.60 -8.69
CA GLN A 94 -3.48 1.27 -8.79
C GLN A 94 -3.66 0.50 -7.49
N CYS A 95 -3.54 -0.82 -7.56
CA CYS A 95 -3.26 -1.62 -6.40
C CYS A 95 -2.13 -2.61 -6.71
N HIS A 96 -1.42 -3.05 -5.67
CA HIS A 96 -0.36 -4.04 -5.77
C HIS A 96 -0.23 -4.80 -4.44
N TRP A 97 0.49 -5.91 -4.47
CA TRP A 97 0.60 -6.81 -3.32
C TRP A 97 2.03 -6.98 -2.83
N HIS A 98 2.16 -7.16 -1.51
CA HIS A 98 3.38 -7.56 -0.83
C HIS A 98 3.16 -8.89 -0.11
N SER A 99 4.15 -9.78 -0.17
CA SER A 99 4.14 -11.08 0.51
C SER A 99 5.50 -11.32 1.20
N PRO A 100 5.53 -11.56 2.52
CA PRO A 100 4.39 -11.48 3.47
C PRO A 100 3.93 -10.02 3.66
N SER A 101 2.97 -9.76 4.54
CA SER A 101 2.52 -8.40 4.83
C SER A 101 3.66 -7.50 5.30
N GLU A 102 3.62 -6.24 4.86
CA GLU A 102 4.55 -5.20 5.29
C GLU A 102 4.20 -4.70 6.69
N HIS A 103 2.92 -4.39 6.93
CA HIS A 103 2.40 -4.05 8.25
C HIS A 103 2.18 -5.31 9.09
N THR A 104 2.32 -5.16 10.40
CA THR A 104 2.02 -6.21 11.37
C THR A 104 0.95 -5.75 12.34
N ILE A 105 0.21 -6.69 12.91
CA ILE A 105 -0.73 -6.44 14.02
C ILE A 105 -0.19 -7.18 15.24
N ASN A 106 0.12 -6.46 16.31
CA ASN A 106 0.71 -7.00 17.53
C ASN A 106 1.93 -7.91 17.22
N GLY A 107 2.83 -7.43 16.36
CA GLY A 107 4.03 -8.15 15.92
C GLY A 107 3.79 -9.32 14.95
N THR A 108 2.54 -9.62 14.60
CA THR A 108 2.18 -10.72 13.70
C THR A 108 2.09 -10.25 12.26
N SER A 109 2.87 -10.88 11.38
CA SER A 109 2.76 -10.71 9.92
C SER A 109 1.67 -11.62 9.36
N TYR A 110 1.06 -11.16 8.28
CA TYR A 110 -0.03 -11.81 7.54
C TYR A 110 0.52 -12.37 6.23
N ASP A 111 -0.22 -13.30 5.61
CA ASP A 111 0.27 -14.05 4.45
C ASP A 111 0.46 -13.16 3.21
N LEU A 112 -0.35 -12.10 3.08
CA LEU A 112 -0.32 -11.16 1.96
C LEU A 112 -0.91 -9.80 2.40
N GLU A 113 -0.44 -8.72 1.79
CA GLU A 113 -0.99 -7.38 1.97
C GLU A 113 -1.22 -6.70 0.62
N LEU A 114 -2.46 -6.24 0.39
CA LEU A 114 -2.82 -5.40 -0.74
C LEU A 114 -2.70 -3.93 -0.36
N HIS A 115 -2.02 -3.15 -1.19
CA HIS A 115 -2.02 -1.70 -1.15
C HIS A 115 -2.89 -1.17 -2.27
N MET A 116 -3.99 -0.50 -1.95
CA MET A 116 -4.80 0.26 -2.91
C MET A 116 -4.38 1.73 -2.84
N VAL A 117 -3.73 2.21 -3.90
CA VAL A 117 -3.16 3.55 -3.97
C VAL A 117 -4.14 4.52 -4.60
N HIS A 118 -4.34 5.65 -3.93
CA HIS A 118 -5.25 6.70 -4.34
C HIS A 118 -4.55 8.06 -4.37
N THR A 119 -4.96 8.93 -5.30
CA THR A 119 -4.41 10.29 -5.43
C THR A 119 -5.50 11.35 -5.45
N SER A 120 -5.28 12.45 -4.73
CA SER A 120 -6.14 13.64 -4.80
C SER A 120 -5.77 14.54 -5.99
N ASP A 121 -6.66 15.46 -6.36
CA ASP A 121 -6.39 16.46 -7.40
C ASP A 121 -5.21 17.40 -7.05
N SER A 122 -4.86 17.50 -5.77
CA SER A 122 -3.68 18.23 -5.27
C SER A 122 -2.40 17.37 -5.22
N GLY A 123 -2.43 16.15 -5.76
CA GLY A 123 -1.27 15.24 -5.80
C GLY A 123 -0.94 14.56 -4.47
N LYS A 124 -1.81 14.64 -3.46
CA LYS A 124 -1.62 13.89 -2.20
C LYS A 124 -1.99 12.43 -2.41
N THR A 125 -1.27 11.54 -1.72
CA THR A 125 -1.51 10.10 -1.80
C THR A 125 -2.19 9.59 -0.53
N ALA A 126 -3.13 8.66 -0.69
CA ALA A 126 -3.70 7.85 0.38
C ALA A 126 -3.63 6.37 -0.02
N VAL A 127 -3.26 5.50 0.90
CA VAL A 127 -3.17 4.05 0.66
C VAL A 127 -4.10 3.33 1.61
N VAL A 128 -4.97 2.46 1.07
CA VAL A 128 -5.77 1.53 1.85
C VAL A 128 -5.04 0.18 1.85
N GLY A 129 -4.67 -0.30 3.03
CA GLY A 129 -4.08 -1.63 3.22
C GLY A 129 -5.15 -2.67 3.51
N VAL A 130 -5.09 -3.83 2.86
CA VAL A 130 -5.92 -5.01 3.17
C VAL A 130 -4.99 -6.19 3.48
N LEU A 131 -5.11 -6.74 4.69
CA LEU A 131 -4.34 -7.89 5.14
C LEU A 131 -5.11 -9.19 4.86
N TYR A 132 -4.41 -10.20 4.36
CA TYR A 132 -4.97 -11.50 4.00
C TYR A 132 -4.40 -12.61 4.88
N LYS A 133 -5.20 -13.66 5.09
CA LYS A 133 -4.75 -14.95 5.59
C LYS A 133 -5.09 -16.02 4.57
N LEU A 134 -4.28 -17.08 4.49
CA LEU A 134 -4.60 -18.27 3.72
C LEU A 134 -5.93 -18.86 4.20
N GLY A 135 -6.80 -19.20 3.25
CA GLY A 135 -8.15 -19.66 3.52
C GLY A 135 -8.98 -19.72 2.24
N GLU A 136 -10.25 -19.36 2.36
CA GLU A 136 -11.19 -19.34 1.22
C GLU A 136 -10.75 -18.36 0.11
N PRO A 137 -11.08 -18.65 -1.16
CA PRO A 137 -10.75 -17.76 -2.27
C PRO A 137 -11.37 -16.37 -2.12
N ASP A 138 -10.57 -15.34 -2.40
CA ASP A 138 -11.02 -13.95 -2.46
C ASP A 138 -11.56 -13.62 -3.86
N GLU A 139 -12.77 -13.04 -3.91
CA GLU A 139 -13.44 -12.73 -5.18
C GLU A 139 -12.67 -11.77 -6.08
N PHE A 140 -11.89 -10.85 -5.51
CA PHE A 140 -11.08 -9.93 -6.32
C PHE A 140 -9.86 -10.65 -6.87
N LEU A 141 -9.11 -11.37 -6.03
CA LEU A 141 -7.95 -12.14 -6.46
C LEU A 141 -8.31 -13.14 -7.56
N THR A 142 -9.44 -13.84 -7.45
CA THR A 142 -9.92 -14.81 -8.48
C THR A 142 -10.18 -14.21 -9.86
N LYS A 143 -10.24 -12.88 -9.99
CA LYS A 143 -10.38 -12.18 -11.27
C LYS A 143 -9.06 -11.65 -11.82
N VAL A 144 -8.03 -11.61 -10.97
CA VAL A 144 -6.69 -11.12 -11.30
C VAL A 144 -5.75 -12.28 -11.69
N TYR A 145 -6.09 -13.52 -11.32
CA TYR A 145 -5.39 -14.75 -11.74
C TYR A 145 -6.26 -15.66 -12.62
#